data_AF-A0A833LFM5-F1
#
_entry.id   AF-A0A833LFM5-F1
#
_cell.length_a   1.000
_cell.length_b   1.000
_cell.length_c   1.000
_cell.angle_alpha   90.00
_cell.angle_beta   90.00
_cell.angle_gamma   90.00
#
_symmetry.space_group_name_H-M   'P 1'
#
loop_
_entity.id
_entity.type
_entity.pdbx_description
1 polymer ?
#
loop_
_entity_poly.entity_id
_entity_poly.type
_entity_poly.pdbx_seq_one_letter_code
_entity_poly.pdbx_strand_id
1 'polypeptide(L)'
;FVHWASYERTKLNLYLDRYGDRDGVAARVLDNLLDLLPITRESVAVPLSSYGLKEIETLTGYERRLAESGGEWSMARYIEAAETGDRERRAAIIDEVLAYNREDLEATWSVLEWLRGLGGAADDPQP
;
A
#
# COMPACT_ATOMS: atom_id res chain seq x y z
N PHE A 1 -3.19 -2.10 10.39
CA PHE A 1 -2.17 -1.94 9.33
C PHE A 1 -2.88 -2.07 8.00
N VAL A 2 -3.23 -0.96 7.37
CA VAL A 2 -3.97 -0.95 6.10
C VAL A 2 -2.96 -1.05 4.96
N HIS A 3 -3.18 -1.95 4.01
CA HIS A 3 -2.28 -2.16 2.89
C HIS A 3 -3.05 -2.60 1.63
N TRP A 4 -2.34 -2.72 0.52
CA TRP A 4 -2.89 -3.12 -0.77
C TRP A 4 -2.26 -4.41 -1.27
N ALA A 5 -3.07 -5.45 -1.43
CA ALA A 5 -2.67 -6.78 -1.90
C ALA A 5 -1.80 -7.58 -0.90
N SER A 6 -1.38 -8.78 -1.31
CA SER A 6 -0.82 -9.79 -0.43
C SER A 6 0.67 -9.62 -0.07
N TYR A 7 1.34 -8.59 -0.59
CA TYR A 7 2.80 -8.46 -0.51
C TYR A 7 3.30 -8.38 0.94
N GLU A 8 2.70 -7.51 1.76
CA GLU A 8 3.09 -7.27 3.16
C GLU A 8 2.95 -8.54 4.00
N ARG A 9 1.80 -9.22 3.90
CA ARG A 9 1.55 -10.50 4.57
C ARG A 9 2.58 -11.55 4.17
N THR A 10 2.88 -11.65 2.87
CA THR A 10 3.86 -12.61 2.34
C THR A 10 5.25 -12.35 2.89
N LYS A 11 5.70 -11.09 2.91
CA LYS A 11 7.03 -10.72 3.42
C LYS A 11 7.14 -10.89 4.93
N LEU A 12 6.10 -10.55 5.70
CA LEU A 12 6.07 -10.77 7.14
C LEU A 12 6.18 -12.26 7.49
N ASN A 13 5.42 -13.12 6.80
CA ASN A 13 5.51 -14.57 6.99
C ASN A 13 6.92 -15.10 6.66
N LEU A 14 7.54 -14.62 5.58
CA LEU A 14 8.92 -15.01 5.24
C LEU A 14 9.91 -14.63 6.34
N TYR A 15 9.77 -13.46 6.96
CA TYR A 15 10.64 -13.05 8.06
C TYR A 15 10.37 -13.82 9.35
N LEU A 16 9.10 -14.12 9.63
CA LEU A 16 8.69 -14.98 10.73
C LEU A 16 9.30 -16.37 10.62
N ASP A 17 9.23 -17.00 9.46
CA ASP A 17 9.79 -18.34 9.22
C ASP A 17 11.32 -18.34 9.40
N ARG A 18 11.98 -17.24 9.03
CA ARG A 18 13.44 -17.14 9.08
C ARG A 18 13.99 -16.77 10.47
N TYR A 19 13.31 -15.89 11.19
CA TYR A 19 13.84 -15.26 12.40
C TYR A 19 13.01 -15.51 13.66
N GLY A 20 11.81 -16.07 13.53
CA GLY A 20 10.86 -16.27 14.62
C GLY A 20 10.19 -14.97 15.11
N ASP A 21 9.35 -15.09 16.13
CA ASP A 21 8.61 -13.98 16.74
C ASP A 21 8.67 -14.03 18.27
N ARG A 22 9.85 -13.71 18.82
CA ARG A 22 10.11 -13.86 20.25
C ARG A 22 9.10 -13.11 21.13
N ASP A 23 8.68 -11.92 20.70
CA ASP A 23 7.84 -11.01 21.47
C ASP A 23 6.39 -10.95 20.96
N GLY A 24 6.02 -11.81 19.99
CA GLY A 24 4.67 -11.85 19.42
C GLY A 24 4.29 -10.59 18.62
N VAL A 25 5.27 -9.77 18.22
CA VAL A 25 5.05 -8.49 17.55
C VAL A 25 4.55 -8.72 16.13
N ALA A 26 5.17 -9.64 15.40
CA ALA A 26 4.79 -9.90 14.01
C ALA A 26 3.43 -10.60 13.92
N ALA A 27 3.11 -11.52 14.83
CA ALA A 27 1.77 -12.10 14.97
C ALA A 27 0.72 -11.02 15.20
N ARG A 28 0.97 -10.09 16.14
CA ARG A 28 0.06 -8.95 16.37
C ARG A 28 -0.10 -8.06 15.14
N VAL A 29 0.96 -7.81 14.37
CA VAL A 29 0.86 -7.06 13.11
C VAL A 29 -0.01 -7.80 12.11
N LEU A 30 0.22 -9.11 11.91
CA LEU A 30 -0.54 -9.96 10.99
C LEU A 30 -2.04 -9.99 11.31
N ASP A 31 -2.39 -10.12 12.58
CA ASP A 31 -3.79 -10.12 13.04
C ASP A 31 -4.50 -8.79 12.76
N ASN A 32 -3.73 -7.71 12.63
CA ASN A 32 -4.21 -6.36 12.36
C ASN A 32 -3.95 -5.89 10.91
N LEU A 33 -3.51 -6.77 10.01
CA LEU A 33 -3.39 -6.45 8.59
C LEU A 33 -4.78 -6.42 7.95
N LEU A 34 -5.10 -5.29 7.33
CA LEU A 34 -6.31 -5.08 6.56
C LEU A 34 -5.92 -4.87 5.09
N ASP A 35 -6.18 -5.88 4.26
CA ASP A 35 -5.97 -5.79 2.81
C ASP A 35 -7.19 -5.13 2.16
N LEU A 36 -7.01 -3.95 1.57
CA LEU A 36 -8.09 -3.23 0.89
C LEU A 36 -8.43 -3.80 -0.48
N LEU A 37 -7.54 -4.56 -1.12
CA LEU A 37 -7.79 -5.09 -2.45
C LEU A 37 -9.02 -6.03 -2.51
N PRO A 38 -9.13 -7.09 -1.67
CA PRO A 38 -10.31 -7.95 -1.68
C PRO A 38 -11.58 -7.18 -1.26
N ILE A 39 -11.48 -6.29 -0.27
CA ILE A 39 -12.60 -5.45 0.18
C ILE A 39 -13.12 -4.60 -0.98
N THR A 40 -12.23 -3.93 -1.72
CA THR A 40 -12.60 -3.11 -2.88
C THR A 40 -13.28 -3.96 -3.95
N ARG A 41 -12.70 -5.10 -4.31
CA ARG A 41 -13.26 -6.02 -5.32
C ARG A 41 -14.64 -6.54 -4.98
N GLU A 42 -14.90 -6.79 -3.70
CA GLU A 42 -16.18 -7.32 -3.22
C GLU A 42 -17.23 -6.24 -2.99
N SER A 43 -16.81 -4.98 -2.77
CA SER A 43 -17.71 -3.88 -2.41
C SER A 43 -18.19 -3.06 -3.59
N VAL A 44 -17.40 -2.93 -4.66
CA VAL A 44 -17.69 -2.04 -5.79
C VAL A 44 -17.42 -2.69 -7.14
N ALA A 45 -18.23 -2.33 -8.15
CA ALA A 45 -17.99 -2.67 -9.54
C ALA A 45 -17.63 -1.41 -10.33
N VAL A 46 -16.46 -1.40 -10.98
CA VAL A 46 -15.89 -0.21 -11.62
C VAL A 46 -15.49 -0.49 -13.08
N PRO A 47 -15.59 0.49 -14.00
CA PRO A 47 -15.23 0.34 -15.40
C PRO A 47 -13.72 0.58 -15.64
N LEU A 48 -12.87 -0.02 -14.81
CA LEU A 48 -11.41 0.11 -14.90
C LEU A 48 -10.77 -1.16 -15.44
N SER A 49 -9.53 -1.06 -15.93
CA SER A 49 -8.82 -2.19 -16.53
C SER A 49 -8.42 -3.25 -15.49
N SER A 50 -8.21 -2.81 -14.25
CA SER A 50 -7.91 -3.69 -13.12
C SER A 50 -8.27 -3.04 -11.78
N TYR A 51 -8.16 -3.80 -10.71
CA TYR A 51 -8.21 -3.30 -9.32
C TYR A 51 -6.79 -3.06 -8.78
N GLY A 52 -5.87 -2.57 -9.61
CA GLY A 52 -4.60 -2.05 -9.11
C GLY A 52 -4.83 -0.77 -8.30
N LEU A 53 -3.98 -0.48 -7.32
CA LEU A 53 -4.10 0.74 -6.51
C LEU A 53 -4.15 1.99 -7.42
N LYS A 54 -3.23 2.06 -8.39
CA LYS A 54 -3.15 3.14 -9.38
C LYS A 54 -4.40 3.31 -10.25
N GLU A 55 -5.15 2.24 -10.49
CA GLU A 55 -6.40 2.32 -11.23
C GLU A 55 -7.51 2.83 -10.31
N ILE A 56 -7.66 2.23 -9.12
CA ILE A 56 -8.76 2.54 -8.19
C ILE A 56 -8.64 3.94 -7.61
N GLU A 57 -7.43 4.41 -7.31
CA GLU A 57 -7.20 5.74 -6.75
C GLU A 57 -7.73 6.87 -7.65
N THR A 58 -7.84 6.64 -8.97
CA THR A 58 -8.40 7.62 -9.92
C THR A 58 -9.86 7.95 -9.65
N LEU A 59 -10.59 7.06 -8.96
CA LEU A 59 -11.99 7.26 -8.58
C LEU A 59 -12.15 8.10 -7.31
N THR A 60 -11.06 8.33 -6.58
CA THR A 60 -11.07 9.01 -5.27
C THR A 60 -10.83 10.51 -5.38
N GLY A 61 -10.38 10.99 -6.56
CA GLY A 61 -9.91 12.37 -6.75
C GLY A 61 -8.49 12.61 -6.22
N TYR A 62 -7.76 11.56 -5.82
CA TYR A 62 -6.35 11.67 -5.43
C TYR A 62 -5.47 11.96 -6.64
N GLU A 63 -4.63 12.99 -6.54
CA GLU A 63 -3.66 13.36 -7.56
C GLU A 63 -2.24 13.08 -7.08
N ARG A 64 -1.56 12.17 -7.78
CA ARG A 64 -0.13 11.91 -7.57
C ARG A 64 0.70 13.12 -7.98
N ARG A 65 1.80 13.34 -7.25
CA ARG A 65 2.75 14.44 -7.44
C ARG A 65 4.06 13.95 -8.04
N LEU A 66 4.45 12.71 -7.79
CA LEU A 66 5.66 12.09 -8.32
C LEU A 66 5.43 11.59 -9.74
N ALA A 67 6.49 11.64 -10.55
CA ALA A 67 6.47 11.04 -11.87
C ALA A 67 6.20 9.53 -11.76
N GLU A 68 5.54 8.99 -12.78
CA GLU A 68 5.09 7.61 -12.76
C GLU A 68 6.25 6.65 -12.52
N SER A 69 6.18 5.95 -11.38
CA SER A 69 7.13 4.93 -10.94
C SER A 69 6.33 3.71 -10.45
N GLY A 70 6.84 2.50 -10.67
CA GLY A 70 6.18 1.26 -10.29
C GLY A 70 6.87 0.54 -9.13
N GLY A 71 6.24 -0.49 -8.57
CA GLY A 71 6.84 -1.27 -7.48
C GLY A 71 8.19 -1.90 -7.85
N GLU A 72 8.39 -2.30 -9.10
CA GLU A 72 9.68 -2.78 -9.61
C GLU A 72 10.78 -1.71 -9.54
N TRP A 73 10.43 -0.45 -9.84
CA TRP A 73 11.36 0.67 -9.73
C TRP A 73 11.77 0.88 -8.27
N SER A 74 10.81 0.91 -7.34
CA SER A 74 11.14 1.08 -5.91
C SER A 74 12.02 -0.06 -5.39
N MET A 75 11.80 -1.29 -5.85
CA MET A 75 12.61 -2.44 -5.47
C MET A 75 14.03 -2.34 -6.03
N ALA A 76 14.19 -1.97 -7.30
CA ALA A 76 15.50 -1.77 -7.92
C ALA A 76 16.30 -0.65 -7.23
N ARG A 77 15.66 0.49 -6.92
CA ARG A 77 16.28 1.59 -6.17
C ARG A 77 16.73 1.14 -4.78
N TYR A 78 15.89 0.37 -4.07
CA TYR A 78 16.28 -0.14 -2.76
C TYR A 78 17.48 -1.11 -2.83
N ILE A 79 17.54 -1.99 -3.83
CA ILE A 79 18.70 -2.88 -4.05
C ILE A 79 19.97 -2.05 -4.31
N GLU A 80 19.90 -1.04 -5.18
CA GLU A 80 21.03 -0.12 -5.44
C GLU A 80 21.51 0.56 -4.16
N ALA A 81 20.57 1.03 -3.32
CA ALA A 81 20.90 1.65 -2.03
C ALA A 81 21.57 0.67 -1.05
N ALA A 82 21.16 -0.60 -1.06
CA ALA A 82 21.72 -1.63 -0.20
C ALA A 82 23.14 -2.04 -0.64
N GLU A 83 23.39 -2.06 -1.95
CA GLU A 83 24.65 -2.52 -2.53
C GLU A 83 25.72 -1.42 -2.66
N THR A 84 25.32 -0.14 -2.74
CA THR A 84 26.29 0.96 -2.84
C THR A 84 27.12 1.14 -1.56
N GLY A 85 28.43 1.37 -1.74
CA GLY A 85 29.34 1.77 -0.66
C GLY A 85 29.34 3.28 -0.36
N ASP A 86 28.71 4.08 -1.22
CA ASP A 86 28.61 5.53 -1.08
C ASP A 86 27.41 5.89 -0.18
N ARG A 87 27.70 6.52 0.96
CA ARG A 87 26.69 6.89 1.97
C ARG A 87 25.78 8.02 1.51
N GLU A 88 26.31 8.99 0.78
CA GLU A 88 25.52 10.13 0.29
C GLU A 88 24.57 9.66 -0.81
N ARG A 89 25.08 8.85 -1.74
CA ARG A 89 24.24 8.21 -2.76
C ARG A 89 23.17 7.34 -2.13
N ARG A 90 23.52 6.49 -1.15
CA ARG A 90 22.55 5.66 -0.42
C ARG A 90 21.43 6.50 0.19
N ALA A 91 21.78 7.57 0.91
CA ALA A 91 20.79 8.43 1.55
C ALA A 91 19.82 9.04 0.53
N ALA A 92 20.34 9.58 -0.58
CA ALA A 92 19.50 10.14 -1.65
C ALA A 92 18.52 9.11 -2.25
N ILE A 93 18.98 7.87 -2.49
CA ILE A 93 18.11 6.82 -3.01
C ILE A 93 17.01 6.44 -2.00
N ILE A 94 17.36 6.33 -0.72
CA ILE A 94 16.40 6.02 0.33
C ILE A 94 15.36 7.13 0.45
N ASP A 95 15.75 8.40 0.34
CA ASP A 95 14.81 9.52 0.35
C ASP A 95 13.81 9.44 -0.81
N GLU A 96 14.25 9.05 -2.01
CA GLU A 96 13.37 8.80 -3.16
C GLU A 96 12.37 7.66 -2.90
N VAL A 97 12.84 6.53 -2.35
CA VAL A 97 11.98 5.38 -2.01
C VAL A 97 10.97 5.76 -0.93
N LEU A 98 11.38 6.54 0.07
CA LEU A 98 10.49 7.02 1.13
C LEU A 98 9.43 7.99 0.58
N ALA A 99 9.79 8.85 -0.38
CA ALA A 99 8.84 9.73 -1.05
C ALA A 99 7.80 8.93 -1.85
N TYR A 100 8.24 7.93 -2.61
CA TYR A 100 7.37 7.01 -3.35
C TYR A 100 6.39 6.27 -2.42
N ASN A 101 6.90 5.65 -1.34
CA ASN A 101 6.06 4.92 -0.39
C ASN A 101 5.06 5.84 0.33
N ARG A 102 5.44 7.09 0.61
CA ARG A 102 4.51 8.06 1.22
C ARG A 102 3.34 8.36 0.30
N GLU A 103 3.59 8.55 -0.98
CA GLU A 103 2.53 8.79 -1.98
C GLU A 103 1.61 7.57 -2.12
N ASP A 104 2.16 6.35 -2.16
CA ASP A 104 1.34 5.12 -2.19
C ASP A 104 0.47 4.96 -0.92
N LEU A 105 0.96 5.39 0.24
CA LEU A 105 0.17 5.41 1.48
C LEU A 105 -0.95 6.46 1.44
N GLU A 106 -0.67 7.65 0.92
CA GLU A 106 -1.68 8.69 0.73
C GLU A 106 -2.78 8.26 -0.26
N ALA A 107 -2.40 7.59 -1.36
CA ALA A 107 -3.35 6.99 -2.30
C ALA A 107 -4.19 5.90 -1.64
N THR A 108 -3.56 4.98 -0.91
CA THR A 108 -4.25 3.92 -0.16
C THR A 108 -5.25 4.49 0.85
N TRP A 109 -4.86 5.57 1.55
CA TRP A 109 -5.74 6.28 2.47
C TRP A 109 -6.94 6.90 1.76
N SER A 110 -6.72 7.53 0.60
CA SER A 110 -7.79 8.13 -0.20
C SER A 110 -8.81 7.09 -0.65
N VAL A 111 -8.35 5.89 -1.03
CA VAL A 111 -9.24 4.76 -1.37
C VAL A 111 -10.02 4.27 -0.15
N LEU A 112 -9.39 4.16 1.02
CA LEU A 112 -10.08 3.78 2.26
C LEU A 112 -11.22 4.75 2.59
N GLU A 113 -10.94 6.05 2.56
CA GLU A 113 -11.94 7.09 2.86
C GLU A 113 -13.07 7.10 1.83
N TRP A 114 -12.73 6.90 0.55
CA TRP A 114 -13.73 6.75 -0.51
C TRP A 114 -14.67 5.56 -0.25
N LEU A 115 -14.12 4.37 0.05
CA LEU A 115 -14.92 3.18 0.37
C LEU A 115 -15.83 3.39 1.60
N ARG A 116 -15.31 4.05 2.64
CA ARG A 116 -16.10 4.41 3.83
C ARG A 116 -17.27 5.33 3.50
N GLY A 117 -17.05 6.28 2.60
CA GLY A 117 -18.09 7.20 2.13
C GLY A 117 -19.23 6.48 1.39
N LEU A 118 -18.93 5.40 0.66
CA LEU A 118 -19.96 4.60 -0.02
C LEU A 118 -20.88 3.85 0.95
N GLY A 119 -20.33 3.34 2.06
CA GLY A 119 -21.11 2.62 3.07
C GLY A 119 -22.05 3.52 3.89
N GLY A 120 -21.70 4.80 4.05
CA GLY A 120 -22.53 5.77 4.78
C GLY A 120 -23.73 6.31 4.00
N ALA A 121 -23.78 6.13 2.67
CA ALA A 121 -24.89 6.61 1.83
C ALA A 121 -26.10 5.67 1.81
N ALA A 122 -25.99 4.46 2.37
CA ALA A 122 -27.04 3.44 2.33
C ALA A 122 -28.05 3.51 3.50
N ASP A 123 -27.81 4.39 4.49
CA ASP A 123 -28.54 4.42 5.76
C ASP A 123 -29.58 5.57 5.88
N ASP A 124 -29.99 6.17 4.76
CA ASP A 124 -31.04 7.21 4.75
C ASP A 124 -32.39 6.58 4.34
N PRO A 125 -33.29 6.23 5.30
CA PRO A 125 -34.64 5.86 4.95
C PRO A 125 -35.36 7.12 4.44
N GLN A 126 -35.70 7.13 3.15
CA GLN A 126 -36.59 8.16 2.60
C GLN A 126 -37.93 8.21 3.37
N PRO A 127 -38.51 9.41 3.55
CA PRO A 127 -39.67 9.67 4.41
C PRO A 127 -40.95 8.95 3.99
#